data_AF-A0A7L1EQ58-F1
#
_entry.id   AF-A0A7L1EQ58-F1
#
_cell.length_a   1.000
_cell.length_b   1.000
_cell.length_c   1.000
_cell.angle_alpha   90.00
_cell.angle_beta   90.00
_cell.angle_gamma   90.00
#
_symmetry.space_group_name_H-M   'P 1'
#
loop_
_entity.id
_entity.type
_entity.pdbx_description
1 polymer ?
#
loop_
_entity_poly.entity_id
_entity_poly.type
_entity_poly.pdbx_seq_one_letter_code
_entity_poly.pdbx_strand_id
1 'polypeptide(L)'
;MAALSLRAALCAAGVALSLYALHVEHEAARDPSYRAACDLAPSVSCTRVFSSRWGRGLGLVEPVLGRDSAVNVPNGAIGLVFYLLQGLLG
;
A
#
# COMPACT_ATOMS: atom_id res chain seq x y z
N MET A 1 28.51 8.01 -2.11
CA MET A 1 28.25 6.81 -1.28
C MET A 1 27.06 7.02 -0.33
N ALA A 2 27.08 8.01 0.58
CA ALA A 2 25.99 8.22 1.54
C ALA A 2 24.59 8.40 0.92
N ALA A 3 24.49 9.11 -0.21
CA ALA A 3 23.21 9.32 -0.91
C ALA A 3 22.62 8.02 -1.48
N LEU A 4 23.46 7.11 -1.99
CA LEU A 4 23.02 5.81 -2.51
C LEU A 4 22.52 4.90 -1.37
N SER A 5 23.25 4.89 -0.25
CA SER A 5 22.88 4.13 0.95
C SER A 5 21.56 4.61 1.55
N LEU A 6 21.34 5.93 1.60
CA LEU A 6 20.07 6.50 2.08
C LEU A 6 18.90 6.14 1.16
N ARG A 7 19.10 6.26 -0.15
CA ARG A 7 18.06 5.90 -1.14
C ARG A 7 17.67 4.43 -1.05
N ALA A 8 18.65 3.54 -0.95
CA ALA A 8 18.40 2.11 -0.77
C ALA A 8 17.60 1.82 0.51
N ALA A 9 17.97 2.47 1.64
CA ALA A 9 17.25 2.31 2.90
C ALA A 9 15.79 2.81 2.82
N LEU A 10 15.56 3.97 2.20
CA LEU A 10 14.22 4.51 2.00
C LEU A 10 13.36 3.62 1.09
N CYS A 11 13.93 3.10 0.00
CA CYS A 11 13.23 2.19 -0.89
C CYS A 11 12.92 0.85 -0.21
N ALA A 12 13.86 0.30 0.57
CA ALA A 12 13.64 -0.92 1.33
C ALA A 12 12.51 -0.74 2.37
N ALA A 13 12.49 0.38 3.10
CA ALA A 13 11.41 0.71 4.03
C ALA A 13 10.07 0.87 3.29
N GLY A 14 10.07 1.55 2.15
CA GLY A 14 8.89 1.72 1.30
C GLY A 14 8.33 0.41 0.77
N VAL A 15 9.18 -0.51 0.30
CA VAL A 15 8.80 -1.87 -0.11
C VAL A 15 8.19 -2.63 1.06
N ALA A 16 8.83 -2.62 2.24
CA ALA A 16 8.33 -3.32 3.42
C ALA A 16 6.94 -2.81 3.85
N LEU A 17 6.76 -1.48 3.91
CA LEU A 17 5.46 -0.87 4.24
C LEU A 17 4.39 -1.15 3.18
N SER A 18 4.76 -1.16 1.90
CA SER A 18 3.84 -1.46 0.80
C SER A 18 3.37 -2.92 0.82
N LEU A 19 4.27 -3.86 1.08
CA LEU A 19 3.95 -5.27 1.29
C LEU A 19 3.06 -5.47 2.52
N TYR A 20 3.34 -4.74 3.60
CA TYR A 20 2.52 -4.81 4.79
C TYR A 20 1.10 -4.24 4.57
N ALA A 21 0.97 -3.15 3.82
CA ALA A 21 -0.35 -2.62 3.43
C ALA A 21 -1.14 -3.63 2.60
N LEU A 22 -0.49 -4.30 1.62
CA LEU A 22 -1.10 -5.39 0.85
C LEU A 22 -1.55 -6.55 1.74
N HIS A 23 -0.71 -6.95 2.69
CA HIS A 23 -1.05 -7.99 3.66
C HIS A 23 -2.26 -7.60 4.50
N VAL A 24 -2.29 -6.38 5.06
CA VAL A 24 -3.43 -5.89 5.85
C VAL A 24 -4.71 -5.86 5.04
N GLU A 25 -4.69 -5.35 3.81
CA GLU A 25 -5.88 -5.34 2.95
C GLU A 25 -6.37 -6.77 2.67
N HIS A 26 -5.45 -7.70 2.44
CA HIS A 26 -5.78 -9.08 2.15
C HIS A 26 -6.39 -9.81 3.35
N GLU A 27 -5.81 -9.66 4.53
CA GLU A 27 -6.33 -10.27 5.76
C GLU A 27 -7.65 -9.62 6.18
N ALA A 28 -7.78 -8.30 6.07
CA ALA A 28 -9.04 -7.60 6.36
C ALA A 28 -10.18 -7.97 5.40
N ALA A 29 -9.85 -8.33 4.14
CA ALA A 29 -10.83 -8.86 3.20
C ALA A 29 -11.26 -10.30 3.51
N ARG A 30 -10.42 -11.08 4.18
CA ARG A 30 -10.70 -12.47 4.58
C ARG A 30 -11.44 -12.57 5.90
N ASP A 31 -11.03 -11.76 6.87
CA ASP A 31 -11.54 -11.79 8.24
C ASP A 31 -11.92 -10.36 8.69
N PRO A 32 -13.22 -10.05 8.80
CA PRO A 32 -13.70 -8.76 9.30
C PRO A 32 -13.30 -8.43 10.74
N SER A 33 -12.87 -9.44 11.52
CA SER A 33 -12.38 -9.26 12.90
C SER A 33 -10.87 -9.06 12.99
N TYR A 34 -10.16 -9.13 11.85
CA TYR A 34 -8.73 -8.89 11.77
C TYR A 34 -8.36 -7.49 12.27
N ARG A 35 -7.27 -7.42 13.04
CA ARG A 35 -6.71 -6.17 13.56
C ARG A 35 -5.23 -6.09 13.21
N ALA A 36 -4.86 -5.09 12.42
CA ALA A 36 -3.48 -4.88 12.00
C ALA A 36 -2.64 -4.29 13.14
N ALA A 37 -1.32 -4.56 13.13
CA ALA A 37 -0.38 -3.94 14.07
C ALA A 37 -0.29 -2.41 13.92
N CYS A 38 -0.71 -1.84 12.79
CA CYS A 38 -0.78 -0.39 12.57
C CYS A 38 -2.12 0.23 13.02
N ASP A 39 -3.02 -0.54 13.64
CA ASP A 39 -4.22 -0.03 14.30
C ASP A 39 -3.92 0.39 15.75
N LEU A 40 -3.33 1.57 15.89
CA LEU A 40 -2.73 2.08 17.14
C LEU A 40 -3.76 2.60 18.14
N ALA A 41 -4.89 3.12 17.67
CA ALA A 41 -5.95 3.68 18.51
C ALA A 41 -7.31 3.59 17.80
N PRO A 42 -8.45 3.74 18.49
CA PRO A 42 -9.77 3.71 17.84
C PRO A 42 -9.93 4.71 16.67
N SER A 43 -9.28 5.88 16.77
CA SER A 43 -9.24 6.90 15.73
C SER A 43 -8.11 6.71 14.70
N VAL A 44 -7.11 5.85 14.99
CA VAL A 44 -5.94 5.59 14.14
C VAL A 44 -5.95 4.13 13.69
N SER A 45 -6.58 3.88 12.54
CA SER A 45 -6.69 2.53 11.96
C SER A 45 -6.24 2.52 10.51
N CYS A 46 -5.13 1.83 10.23
CA CYS A 46 -4.67 1.57 8.88
C CYS A 46 -5.60 0.57 8.16
N THR A 47 -6.17 -0.39 8.88
CA THR A 47 -7.14 -1.35 8.33
C THR A 47 -8.33 -0.63 7.73
N ARG A 48 -8.90 0.34 8.46
CA ARG A 48 -10.00 1.19 7.96
C ARG A 48 -9.60 2.01 6.74
N VAL A 49 -8.37 2.51 6.70
CA VAL A 49 -7.85 3.32 5.58
C VAL A 49 -7.66 2.46 4.34
N PHE A 50 -6.98 1.32 4.45
CA PHE A 50 -6.67 0.44 3.32
C PHE A 50 -7.91 -0.25 2.75
N SER A 51 -8.89 -0.60 3.58
CA SER A 51 -10.16 -1.16 3.12
C SER A 51 -11.16 -0.11 2.61
N SER A 52 -10.82 1.18 2.66
CA SER A 52 -11.67 2.24 2.11
C SER A 52 -11.61 2.28 0.58
N ARG A 53 -12.59 2.95 -0.05
CA ARG A 53 -12.57 3.20 -1.50
C ARG A 53 -11.31 3.93 -1.99
N TRP A 54 -10.63 4.67 -1.10
CA TRP A 54 -9.41 5.40 -1.43
C TRP A 54 -8.17 4.51 -1.35
N GLY A 55 -8.27 3.33 -0.72
CA GLY A 55 -7.20 2.36 -0.58
C GLY A 55 -6.91 1.54 -1.84
N ARG A 56 -7.82 1.57 -2.83
CA ARG A 56 -7.69 0.91 -4.13
C ARG A 56 -7.78 1.94 -5.25
N GLY A 57 -6.89 1.84 -6.23
CA GLY A 57 -6.88 2.70 -7.42
C GLY A 57 -6.85 4.20 -7.08
N LEU A 58 -6.28 4.57 -5.93
CA LEU A 58 -6.32 5.92 -5.35
C LEU A 58 -7.74 6.50 -5.18
N GLY A 59 -8.80 5.68 -5.26
CA GLY A 59 -10.19 6.11 -5.37
C GLY A 59 -10.53 6.90 -6.64
N LEU A 60 -9.62 6.95 -7.62
CA LEU A 60 -9.74 7.71 -8.86
C LEU A 60 -9.85 6.81 -10.10
N VAL A 61 -9.25 5.61 -10.05
CA VAL A 61 -9.28 4.68 -11.18
C VAL A 61 -10.68 4.14 -11.42
N GLU A 62 -11.40 3.72 -10.37
CA GLU A 62 -12.74 3.14 -10.50
C GLU A 62 -13.75 4.08 -11.21
N PRO A 63 -13.85 5.39 -10.87
CA PRO A 63 -14.72 6.32 -11.60
C PRO A 63 -14.37 6.55 -13.08
N VAL A 64 -13.11 6.38 -13.47
CA VAL A 64 -12.63 6.72 -14.83
C VAL A 64 -12.54 5.49 -15.74
N LEU A 65 -12.04 4.38 -15.20
CA LEU A 65 -11.74 3.16 -15.95
C LEU A 65 -12.62 1.98 -15.53
N GLY A 66 -13.48 2.16 -14.54
CA GLY A 66 -14.35 1.12 -14.01
C GLY A 66 -13.72 0.28 -12.90
N ARG A 67 -14.58 -0.36 -12.11
CA ARG A 67 -14.19 -1.17 -10.95
C ARG A 67 -13.34 -2.38 -11.32
N ASP A 68 -13.67 -3.03 -12.45
CA ASP A 68 -13.00 -4.25 -12.94
C ASP A 68 -11.75 -3.95 -13.79
N SER A 69 -11.33 -2.69 -13.85
CA SER A 69 -10.11 -2.29 -14.55
C SER A 69 -8.89 -3.00 -13.97
N ALA A 70 -8.02 -3.54 -14.83
CA ALA A 70 -6.79 -4.20 -14.43
C ALA A 70 -5.82 -3.28 -13.65
N VAL A 71 -5.97 -1.95 -13.78
CA VAL A 71 -5.18 -0.97 -13.04
C VAL A 71 -5.86 -0.49 -11.74
N ASN A 72 -7.08 -0.97 -11.43
CA ASN A 72 -7.78 -0.68 -10.17
C ASN A 72 -7.26 -1.59 -9.04
N VAL A 73 -5.97 -1.48 -8.77
CA VAL A 73 -5.25 -2.33 -7.80
C VAL A 73 -5.14 -1.65 -6.43
N PRO A 74 -4.91 -2.41 -5.35
CA PRO A 74 -4.50 -1.86 -4.06
C PRO A 74 -3.41 -0.80 -4.16
N ASN A 75 -3.50 0.28 -3.39
CA ASN A 75 -2.46 1.31 -3.36
C ASN A 75 -1.11 0.76 -2.87
N GLY A 76 -1.13 -0.27 -2.02
CA GLY A 76 0.09 -0.99 -1.63
C GLY A 76 0.81 -1.62 -2.83
N ALA A 77 0.09 -2.08 -3.87
CA ALA A 77 0.71 -2.60 -5.10
C ALA A 77 1.37 -1.47 -5.91
N ILE A 78 0.69 -0.31 -6.00
CA ILE A 78 1.23 0.90 -6.66
C ILE A 78 2.53 1.33 -5.96
N GLY A 79 2.51 1.39 -4.63
CA GLY A 79 3.68 1.73 -3.81
C GLY A 79 4.82 0.73 -3.97
N LEU A 80 4.52 -0.57 -3.98
CA LEU A 80 5.52 -1.62 -4.18
C LEU A 80 6.25 -1.44 -5.52
N VAL A 81 5.50 -1.25 -6.61
CA VAL A 81 6.10 -1.00 -7.93
C VAL A 81 6.94 0.27 -7.92
N PHE A 82 6.46 1.36 -7.33
CA PHE A 82 7.19 2.62 -7.23
C PHE A 82 8.54 2.47 -6.52
N TYR A 83 8.57 1.85 -5.33
CA TYR A 83 9.80 1.72 -4.55
C TYR A 83 10.79 0.73 -5.16
N LEU A 84 10.32 -0.30 -5.86
CA LEU A 84 11.19 -1.20 -6.62
C LEU A 84 11.84 -0.46 -7.81
N LEU A 85 11.04 0.27 -8.60
CA LEU A 85 11.56 1.04 -9.72
C LEU A 85 12.53 2.12 -9.27
N GLN A 86 12.22 2.83 -8.17
CA GLN A 86 13.18 3.74 -7.56
C GLN A 86 14.44 2.96 -7.18
N GLY A 87 14.38 1.96 -6.30
CA GLY A 87 15.57 1.21 -5.87
C GLY A 87 16.47 0.73 -7.02
N LEU A 88 15.90 0.34 -8.16
CA LEU A 88 16.64 -0.13 -9.34
C LEU A 88 17.20 0.98 -10.24
N LEU A 89 16.50 2.11 -10.39
CA LEU A 89 16.77 3.09 -11.46
C LEU A 89 17.59 4.34 -11.06
N GLY A 90 18.13 4.43 -9.86
CA GLY A 90 18.91 5.63 -9.48
C GLY A 90 19.89 5.43 -8.35
#